data_AF-A0A9P6TXC3-F1
#
_entry.id   AF-A0A9P6TXC3-F1
#
_cell.length_a   1.000
_cell.length_b   1.000
_cell.length_c   1.000
_cell.angle_alpha   90.00
_cell.angle_beta   90.00
_cell.angle_gamma   90.00
#
_symmetry.space_group_name_H-M   'P 1'
#
loop_
_entity.id
_entity.type
_entity.pdbx_description
1 polymer ?
#
loop_
_entity_poly.entity_id
_entity_poly.type
_entity_poly.pdbx_seq_one_letter_code
_entity_poly.pdbx_strand_id
1 'polypeptide(L)' 'MDTIYFHPLHDRYNVENCGNDIDPSELTYSLEIVQQPQRARMCGFGDKDRRHITPAPVLKLIAKSADGRIVPAG' A
#
# COMPACT_ATOMS: atom_id res chain seq x y z
N MET A 1 -2.82 -20.83 -5.55
CA MET A 1 -1.83 -20.67 -4.46
C MET A 1 -0.93 -19.56 -4.95
N ASP A 2 -1.39 -18.34 -4.74
CA ASP A 2 -0.97 -17.20 -5.54
C ASP A 2 0.12 -16.48 -4.77
N THR A 3 1.33 -16.98 -4.89
CA THR A 3 2.51 -16.32 -4.35
C THR A 3 2.72 -15.03 -5.13
N ILE A 4 2.32 -13.90 -4.55
CA ILE A 4 2.67 -12.59 -5.07
C ILE A 4 4.19 -12.45 -4.90
N TYR A 5 4.92 -12.61 -6.01
CA TYR A 5 6.32 -12.26 -6.07
C TYR A 5 6.43 -10.74 -5.97
N PHE A 6 6.85 -10.24 -4.81
CA PHE A 6 7.35 -8.88 -4.70
C PHE A 6 8.66 -8.82 -5.48
N HIS A 7 8.61 -8.34 -6.73
CA HIS A 7 9.84 -7.90 -7.39
C HIS A 7 10.44 -6.78 -6.53
N PRO A 8 11.74 -6.85 -6.19
CA PRO A 8 12.38 -5.79 -5.43
C PRO A 8 12.26 -4.51 -6.26
N LEU A 9 11.53 -3.52 -5.74
CA LEU A 9 11.46 -2.17 -6.29
C LEU A 9 12.80 -1.48 -6.06
N HIS A 10 13.84 -1.92 -6.77
CA HIS A 10 15.03 -1.11 -7.00
C HIS A 10 14.71 -0.15 -8.15
N ASP A 11 13.97 0.91 -7.87
CA ASP A 11 14.15 2.14 -8.65
C ASP A 11 13.69 3.37 -7.85
N ARG A 12 14.70 4.05 -7.30
CA ARG A 12 14.86 5.51 -7.23
C ARG A 12 13.62 6.30 -6.77
N TYR A 13 13.33 6.25 -5.48
CA TYR A 13 12.74 7.41 -4.81
C TYR A 13 13.81 8.50 -4.74
N ASN A 14 13.77 9.46 -5.67
CA ASN A 14 14.60 10.65 -5.65
C ASN A 14 14.06 11.60 -4.56
N VAL A 15 14.46 11.36 -3.31
CA VAL A 15 14.12 12.21 -2.16
C VAL A 15 15.17 13.31 -2.07
N GLU A 16 14.96 14.42 -2.77
CA GLU A 16 15.68 15.64 -2.46
C GLU A 16 15.01 16.33 -1.25
N ASN A 17 15.64 16.09 -0.09
CA ASN A 17 15.61 16.87 1.15
C ASN A 17 14.30 16.91 1.97
N CYS A 18 14.21 16.08 3.02
CA CYS A 18 14.45 16.54 4.40
C CYS A 18 14.32 15.41 5.45
N GLY A 19 15.46 14.96 5.99
CA GLY A 19 15.56 14.35 7.32
C GLY A 19 15.59 12.82 7.44
N ASN A 20 16.80 12.30 7.68
CA ASN A 20 17.20 11.01 8.27
C ASN A 20 17.51 9.87 7.29
N ASP A 21 18.78 9.48 7.33
CA ASP A 21 19.51 8.46 6.57
C ASP A 21 19.06 7.02 6.84
N ILE A 22 17.75 6.77 6.85
CA ILE A 22 17.23 5.43 7.07
C ILE A 22 17.15 4.74 5.72
N ASP A 23 18.02 3.76 5.49
CA ASP A 23 17.95 2.91 4.31
C ASP A 23 16.55 2.25 4.27
N PRO A 24 15.81 2.34 3.16
CA PRO A 24 14.52 1.67 2.99
C PRO A 24 14.55 0.16 3.31
N SER A 25 15.72 -0.48 3.23
CA SER A 25 15.93 -1.88 3.60
C SER A 25 15.81 -2.14 5.12
N GLU A 26 16.00 -1.12 5.94
CA GLU A 26 15.88 -1.17 7.41
C GLU A 26 14.44 -0.89 7.91
N LEU A 27 13.51 -0.64 6.98
CA LEU A 27 12.11 -0.36 7.28
C LEU A 27 11.23 -1.60 7.18
N THR A 28 10.37 -1.78 8.17
CA THR A 28 9.27 -2.74 8.12
C THR A 28 8.00 -2.03 7.66
N TYR A 29 7.39 -2.52 6.57
CA TYR A 29 6.17 -1.95 6.03
C TYR A 29 4.94 -2.77 6.41
N SER A 30 3.84 -2.07 6.67
CA SER A 30 2.53 -2.67 6.88
C SER A 30 1.44 -1.82 6.24
N LEU A 31 0.33 -2.45 5.86
CA LEU A 31 -0.83 -1.78 5.29
C LEU A 31 -1.99 -1.91 6.27
N GLU A 32 -2.57 -0.78 6.65
CA GLU A 32 -3.79 -0.71 7.45
C GLU A 32 -4.97 -0.35 6.53
N ILE A 33 -6.05 -1.14 6.57
CA ILE A 33 -7.27 -0.81 5.84
C ILE A 33 -8.02 0.27 6.63
N VAL A 34 -7.96 1.52 6.17
CA VAL A 34 -8.63 2.66 6.81
C VAL A 34 -10.03 2.92 6.27
N GLN A 35 -10.34 2.44 5.06
CA GLN A 35 -11.71 2.35 4.55
C GLN A 35 -11.99 0.93 4.07
N GLN A 36 -12.89 0.24 4.77
CA GLN A 36 -13.30 -1.12 4.43
C GLN A 36 -14.34 -1.09 3.29
N PRO A 37 -14.23 -1.98 2.28
CA PRO A 37 -15.33 -2.22 1.37
C PRO A 37 -16.50 -2.84 2.12
N GLN A 38 -17.72 -2.39 1.83
CA GLN A 38 -18.92 -2.85 2.55
C GLN A 38 -19.88 -3.62 1.67
N ARG A 39 -19.97 -3.24 0.38
CA ARG A 39 -20.87 -3.88 -0.57
C ARG A 39 -20.25 -3.94 -1.95
N ALA A 40 -20.62 -4.98 -2.68
CA ALA A 40 -20.33 -5.16 -4.08
C ALA A 40 -21.60 -5.62 -4.80
N ARG A 41 -21.62 -5.45 -6.11
CA ARG A 41 -22.64 -6.01 -7.00
C ARG A 41 -21.91 -6.88 -8.01
N MET A 42 -22.46 -8.05 -8.32
CA MET A 42 -21.91 -8.87 -9.40
C MET A 42 -21.89 -8.06 -10.70
N CYS A 43 -20.81 -8.19 -11.48
CA CYS A 43 -20.63 -7.50 -12.76
C CYS A 43 -21.44 -8.16 -13.92
N GLY A 44 -22.15 -9.25 -13.65
CA GLY A 44 -22.76 -10.09 -14.69
C GLY A 44 -21.71 -10.85 -15.52
N PHE A 45 -22.14 -11.46 -16.63
CA PHE A 45 -21.30 -12.32 -17.48
C PHE A 45 -20.65 -11.60 -18.67
N GLY A 46 -20.64 -10.26 -18.68
CA GLY A 46 -20.05 -9.49 -19.78
C GLY A 46 -19.35 -8.21 -19.30
N ASP A 47 -18.41 -7.71 -20.10
CA ASP A 47 -17.54 -6.58 -19.75
C ASP A 47 -18.24 -5.21 -19.69
N LYS A 48 -19.52 -5.14 -20.04
CA LYS A 48 -20.27 -3.89 -20.13
C LYS A 48 -20.72 -3.32 -18.76
N ASP A 49 -20.76 -4.14 -17.71
CA ASP A 49 -21.23 -3.72 -16.38
C ASP A 49 -20.14 -3.90 -15.31
N ARG A 50 -19.12 -3.03 -15.37
CA ARG A 50 -18.11 -2.93 -14.32
C ARG A 50 -18.63 -2.04 -13.20
N ARG A 51 -18.78 -2.61 -12.01
CA ARG A 51 -19.29 -1.90 -10.83
C ARG A 51 -18.19 -1.82 -9.79
N HIS A 52 -17.87 -0.61 -9.36
CA HIS A 52 -16.93 -0.39 -8.27
C HIS A 52 -17.51 -0.93 -6.95
N ILE A 53 -16.65 -1.53 -6.14
CA ILE A 53 -16.97 -1.87 -4.75
C ILE A 53 -17.14 -0.55 -3.97
N THR A 54 -18.13 -0.49 -3.08
CA THR A 54 -18.45 0.74 -2.33
C THR A 54 -18.51 0.48 -0.81
N PRO A 55 -17.93 1.36 0.02
CA PRO A 55 -16.99 2.42 -0.37
C PRO A 55 -15.70 1.83 -0.96
N ALA A 56 -14.90 2.66 -1.64
CA ALA A 56 -13.64 2.21 -2.20
C ALA A 56 -12.69 1.76 -1.08
N PRO A 57 -11.92 0.67 -1.25
CA PRO A 57 -10.89 0.34 -0.27
C PRO A 57 -9.84 1.45 -0.22
N VAL A 58 -9.52 1.93 0.99
CA VAL A 58 -8.42 2.88 1.23
C VAL A 58 -7.45 2.25 2.22
N LEU A 59 -6.17 2.25 1.85
CA LEU A 59 -5.09 1.71 2.66
C LEU A 59 -4.20 2.85 3.15
N LYS A 60 -3.71 2.73 4.38
CA LYS A 60 -2.64 3.54 4.93
C LYS A 60 -1.37 2.71 4.96
N LEU A 61 -0.33 3.21 4.29
CA LEU A 61 1.02 2.66 4.40
C LEU A 61 1.64 3.11 5.73
N ILE A 62 2.17 2.15 6.48
CA ILE A 62 2.90 2.39 7.73
C ILE A 62 4.29 1.83 7.55
N ALA A 63 5.29 2.70 7.49
CA ALA A 63 6.70 2.34 7.56
C ALA A 63 7.18 2.47 9.01
N LYS A 64 7.86 1.45 9.53
CA LYS A 64 8.46 1.45 10.86
C LYS A 64 9.95 1.20 10.75
N SER A 65 10.76 1.97 11.48
CA SER A 65 12.18 1.70 11.66
C SER A 65 12.42 0.47 12.55
N ALA A 66 13.66 -0.01 12.58
CA ALA A 66 14.05 -1.18 13.37
C ALA A 66 13.78 -1.02 14.88
N ASP A 67 13.79 0.21 15.41
CA ASP A 67 13.42 0.55 16.78
C ASP A 67 11.89 0.69 17.00
N GLY A 68 11.09 0.42 15.98
CA GLY A 68 9.63 0.37 16.03
C GLY A 68 8.92 1.71 15.86
N ARG A 69 9.66 2.81 15.65
CA ARG A 69 9.06 4.14 15.43
C ARG A 69 8.42 4.22 14.04
N ILE A 70 7.26 4.88 13.95
CA ILE A 70 6.63 5.14 12.65
C ILE A 70 7.41 6.26 11.97
N VAL A 71 7.87 6.00 10.75
CA VAL A 71 8.50 7.00 9.90
C VAL A 71 7.39 7.79 9.21
N PRO A 72 7.32 9.13 9.41
CA PRO A 72 6.32 9.94 8.75
C PRO A 72 6.53 9.91 7.24
N ALA A 73 5.43 9.93 6.48
CA ALA A 73 5.51 10.25 5.06
C ALA A 73 5.95 11.73 4.96
N GLY A 74 7.06 11.96 4.26
CA GLY A 74 7.54 13.31 3.94
C GLY A 74 6.56 14.08 3.06
#